data_AF-A0A955SXP5-F1
#
_entry.id   AF-A0A955SXP5-F1
#
_cell.length_a   1.000
_cell.length_b   1.000
_cell.length_c   1.000
_cell.angle_alpha   90.00
_cell.angle_beta   90.00
_cell.angle_gamma   90.00
#
_symmetry.space_group_name_H-M   'P 1'
#
loop_
_entity.id
_entity.type
_entity.pdbx_description
1 polymer ?
#
loop_
_entity_poly.entity_id
_entity_poly.type
_entity_poly.pdbx_seq_one_letter_code
_entity_poly.pdbx_strand_id
1 'polypeptide(L)'
;GMSDAAAYFGYFNSKDQIQSLSKGGDKTMENRMGLQFADASSIGYRLRPTLNTSQGDRAENTGPIFTPNKERHRFTFEYDPKANNGVGAAVMTLDGESYPFDLTPRQREEGAVFDRFGFANVRGGGNSVEVYFDDVEYTAREGNLKKFEQETIPAPYPKESAGRKY
;
A
#
# COMPACT_ATOMS: atom_id res chain seq x y z
N GLY A 1 14.08 -0.02 19.34
CA GLY A 1 13.10 -1.13 19.25
C GLY A 1 12.59 -1.17 17.84
N MET A 2 12.60 -2.34 17.21
CA MET A 2 12.10 -2.52 15.83
C MET A 2 10.59 -2.24 15.79
N SER A 3 10.13 -1.30 14.97
CA SER A 3 8.75 -1.26 14.49
C SER A 3 8.56 -2.44 13.53
N ASP A 4 7.93 -3.47 14.05
CA ASP A 4 7.22 -4.54 13.36
C ASP A 4 5.84 -4.08 12.83
N ALA A 5 5.59 -2.77 12.78
CA ALA A 5 4.33 -2.21 12.32
C ALA A 5 4.37 -1.93 10.82
N ALA A 6 3.32 -2.34 10.11
CA ALA A 6 3.19 -2.09 8.68
C ALA A 6 1.74 -1.79 8.28
N ALA A 7 1.59 -0.94 7.27
CA ALA A 7 0.31 -0.65 6.63
C ALA A 7 0.46 -0.65 5.12
N TYR A 8 -0.66 -0.85 4.43
CA TYR A 8 -0.75 -0.77 2.98
C TYR A 8 -1.95 0.08 2.57
N PHE A 9 -1.72 0.95 1.58
CA PHE A 9 -2.73 1.83 1.01
C PHE A 9 -2.61 1.83 -0.52
N GLY A 10 -3.67 1.48 -1.24
CA GLY A 10 -3.67 1.44 -2.70
C GLY A 10 -4.68 0.47 -3.28
N TYR A 11 -4.40 -0.02 -4.49
CA TYR A 11 -5.22 -1.00 -5.19
C TYR A 11 -4.89 -2.42 -4.73
N PHE A 12 -5.90 -3.25 -4.51
CA PHE A 12 -5.71 -4.64 -4.11
C PHE A 12 -6.84 -5.55 -4.59
N ASN A 13 -6.58 -6.87 -4.57
CA ASN A 13 -7.59 -7.90 -4.74
C ASN A 13 -8.23 -8.27 -3.40
N SER A 14 -9.55 -8.13 -3.30
CA SER A 14 -10.31 -8.41 -2.08
C SER A 14 -10.28 -9.88 -1.68
N LYS A 15 -10.26 -10.81 -2.64
CA LYS A 15 -10.22 -12.26 -2.34
C LYS A 15 -8.86 -12.64 -1.78
N ASP A 16 -7.77 -12.16 -2.38
CA ASP A 16 -6.41 -12.45 -1.92
C ASP A 16 -6.14 -11.83 -0.55
N GLN A 17 -6.69 -10.65 -0.29
CA GLN A 17 -6.60 -10.00 1.02
C GLN A 17 -7.21 -10.84 2.16
N ILE A 18 -8.27 -11.62 1.91
CA ILE A 18 -8.98 -12.39 2.95
C ILE A 18 -8.59 -13.88 3.00
N GLN A 19 -7.76 -14.37 2.09
CA GLN A 19 -7.34 -15.78 2.09
C GLN A 19 -6.67 -16.17 3.42
N SER A 20 -7.03 -17.32 3.99
CA SER A 20 -6.39 -17.79 5.21
C SER A 20 -4.89 -18.01 5.00
N LEU A 21 -4.07 -17.33 5.80
CA LEU A 21 -2.64 -17.59 5.84
C LEU A 21 -2.39 -18.81 6.74
N SER A 22 -1.64 -19.80 6.25
CA SER A 22 -1.10 -20.84 7.12
C SER A 22 -0.13 -20.18 8.12
N LYS A 23 -0.05 -20.69 9.35
CA LYS A 23 0.95 -20.22 10.32
C LYS A 23 2.34 -20.31 9.70
N GLY A 24 3.03 -19.18 9.60
CA GLY A 24 4.39 -19.08 9.03
C GLY A 24 4.46 -18.96 7.50
N GLY A 25 3.31 -18.91 6.81
CA GLY A 25 3.27 -18.60 5.39
C GLY A 25 3.18 -17.10 5.17
N ASP A 26 4.32 -16.43 4.98
CA ASP A 26 4.39 -15.19 4.20
C ASP A 26 3.94 -15.54 2.78
N LYS A 27 2.64 -15.68 2.56
CA LYS A 27 2.16 -15.55 1.19
C LYS A 27 2.37 -14.09 0.83
N THR A 28 3.24 -13.90 -0.14
CA THR A 28 3.42 -12.65 -0.88
C THR A 28 2.09 -11.96 -1.05
N MET A 29 2.09 -10.66 -0.84
CA MET A 29 0.95 -9.78 -1.03
C MET A 29 0.61 -9.70 -2.53
N GLU A 30 0.13 -10.79 -3.13
CA GLU A 30 -0.27 -10.89 -4.54
C GLU A 30 -1.34 -9.85 -4.88
N ASN A 31 -1.35 -9.41 -6.14
CA ASN A 31 -2.35 -8.50 -6.67
C ASN A 31 -2.52 -7.23 -5.84
N ARG A 32 -1.42 -6.48 -5.65
CA ARG A 32 -1.44 -5.15 -5.02
C ARG A 32 -0.64 -4.12 -5.81
N MET A 33 -1.05 -2.86 -5.77
CA MET A 33 -0.31 -1.74 -6.34
C MET A 33 -0.58 -0.44 -5.56
N GLY A 34 0.45 0.15 -4.96
CA GLY A 34 0.31 1.32 -4.11
C GLY A 34 1.47 1.52 -3.14
N LEU A 35 1.16 1.98 -1.93
CA LEU A 35 2.11 2.40 -0.91
C LEU A 35 2.14 1.42 0.26
N GLN A 36 3.34 0.99 0.64
CA GLN A 36 3.61 0.21 1.83
C GLN A 36 4.40 1.04 2.85
N PHE A 37 3.93 1.07 4.10
CA PHE A 37 4.62 1.68 5.23
C PHE A 37 5.32 0.58 6.01
N ALA A 38 6.65 0.46 5.96
CA ALA A 38 7.40 -0.61 6.65
C ALA A 38 8.91 -0.33 6.78
N ASP A 39 9.65 -1.19 7.49
CA ASP A 39 11.09 -1.44 7.29
C ASP A 39 12.15 -0.34 7.56
N ALA A 40 11.88 0.71 8.36
CA ALA A 40 12.91 1.70 8.75
C ALA A 40 12.95 2.01 10.26
N SER A 41 12.63 1.01 11.07
CA SER A 41 12.30 1.10 12.50
C SER A 41 13.17 1.93 13.45
N SER A 42 14.44 2.20 13.13
CA SER A 42 15.32 3.04 13.96
C SER A 42 15.22 4.54 13.63
N ILE A 43 14.71 4.89 12.45
CA ILE A 43 14.76 6.25 11.87
C ILE A 43 13.43 6.71 11.25
N GLY A 44 12.42 5.83 11.16
CA GLY A 44 11.09 6.14 10.65
C GLY A 44 10.39 4.92 10.06
N TYR A 45 9.57 5.14 9.04
CA TYR A 45 9.00 4.11 8.17
C TYR A 45 9.49 4.36 6.74
N ARG A 46 9.71 3.34 5.92
CA ARG A 46 9.79 3.57 4.48
C ARG A 46 8.39 3.74 3.95
N LEU A 47 8.19 4.79 3.16
CA LEU A 47 7.01 4.91 2.30
C LEU A 47 7.36 4.30 0.94
N ARG A 48 7.09 3.01 0.79
CA ARG A 48 7.57 2.22 -0.33
C ARG A 48 6.50 2.11 -1.42
N PRO A 49 6.71 2.65 -2.62
CA PRO A 49 5.83 2.35 -3.74
C PRO A 49 6.13 0.95 -4.29
N THR A 50 5.08 0.14 -4.45
CA THR A 50 5.20 -1.28 -4.81
C THR A 50 4.06 -1.73 -5.73
N LEU A 51 4.37 -2.70 -6.59
CA LEU A 51 3.41 -3.52 -7.33
C LEU A 51 3.77 -4.99 -7.14
N ASN A 52 2.77 -5.79 -6.81
CA ASN A 52 2.86 -7.24 -6.69
C ASN A 52 1.99 -7.90 -7.77
N THR A 53 2.58 -8.85 -8.50
CA THR A 53 1.91 -9.62 -9.54
C THR A 53 0.97 -10.66 -8.92
N SER A 54 0.21 -11.36 -9.77
CA SER A 54 -0.62 -12.50 -9.35
C SER A 54 0.19 -13.75 -9.01
N GLN A 55 1.50 -13.75 -9.26
CA GLN A 55 2.42 -14.85 -8.90
C GLN A 55 3.34 -14.47 -7.73
N GLY A 56 3.22 -13.24 -7.22
CA GLY A 56 3.96 -12.76 -6.05
C GLY A 56 5.28 -12.06 -6.37
N ASP A 57 5.70 -11.98 -7.64
CA ASP A 57 6.84 -11.12 -8.01
C ASP A 57 6.52 -9.65 -7.68
N ARG A 58 7.57 -8.89 -7.37
CA ARG A 58 7.43 -7.50 -6.91
C ARG A 58 8.31 -6.54 -7.70
N ALA A 59 7.71 -5.45 -8.15
CA ALA A 59 8.41 -4.26 -8.64
C ALA A 59 8.24 -3.14 -7.60
N GLU A 60 9.33 -2.46 -7.24
CA GLU A 60 9.30 -1.46 -6.17
C GLU A 60 10.44 -0.44 -6.32
N ASN A 61 10.24 0.71 -5.68
CA ASN A 61 11.34 1.61 -5.30
C ASN A 61 11.44 1.59 -3.77
N THR A 62 12.65 1.73 -3.21
CA THR A 62 12.83 1.81 -1.75
C THR A 62 12.04 2.94 -1.10
N GLY A 63 11.81 4.04 -1.82
CA GLY A 63 11.08 5.21 -1.31
C GLY A 63 11.86 6.00 -0.25
N PRO A 64 11.29 7.11 0.24
CA PRO A 64 11.87 7.90 1.32
C PRO A 64 11.71 7.21 2.68
N ILE A 65 12.54 7.66 3.62
CA ILE A 65 12.24 7.51 5.03
C ILE A 65 11.21 8.58 5.40
N PHE A 66 10.04 8.11 5.80
CA PHE A 66 8.94 8.89 6.34
C PHE A 66 9.00 8.90 7.87
N THR A 67 9.26 10.07 8.45
CA THR A 67 9.31 10.25 9.89
C THR A 67 7.94 10.77 10.39
N PRO A 68 7.28 10.09 11.34
CA PRO A 68 5.99 10.54 11.89
C PRO A 68 6.17 11.77 12.79
N ASN A 69 6.28 12.94 12.19
CA ASN A 69 6.50 14.23 12.85
C ASN A 69 5.22 15.08 13.00
N LYS A 70 4.06 14.53 12.60
CA LYS A 70 2.73 15.17 12.55
C LYS A 70 2.58 16.25 11.47
N GLU A 71 3.53 16.36 10.57
CA GLU A 71 3.40 17.22 9.40
C GLU A 71 2.53 16.57 8.34
N ARG A 72 1.86 17.43 7.56
CA ARG A 72 1.06 17.00 6.41
C ARG A 72 1.99 16.90 5.20
N HIS A 73 1.94 15.75 4.53
CA HIS A 73 2.69 15.51 3.30
C HIS A 73 1.74 15.32 2.12
N ARG A 74 2.14 15.80 0.94
CA ARG A 74 1.42 15.53 -0.31
C ARG A 74 2.05 14.36 -1.02
N PHE A 75 1.23 13.42 -1.47
CA PHE A 75 1.71 12.29 -2.24
C PHE A 75 0.88 12.09 -3.51
N THR A 76 1.50 11.45 -4.50
CA THR A 76 0.81 10.86 -5.65
C THR A 76 1.35 9.45 -5.88
N PHE A 77 0.55 8.60 -6.53
CA PHE A 77 1.00 7.32 -7.08
C PHE A 77 0.37 7.16 -8.45
N GLU A 78 1.20 7.16 -9.49
CA GLU A 78 0.76 7.07 -10.88
C GLU A 78 1.34 5.81 -11.52
N TYR A 79 0.49 5.05 -12.20
CA TYR A 79 0.90 3.90 -12.99
C TYR A 79 0.54 4.14 -14.46
N ASP A 80 1.53 4.07 -15.34
CA ASP A 80 1.33 4.13 -16.79
C ASP A 80 1.65 2.76 -17.41
N PRO A 81 0.65 2.01 -17.91
CA PRO A 81 0.87 0.73 -18.57
C PRO A 81 1.55 0.84 -19.95
N LYS A 82 1.67 2.04 -20.53
CA LYS A 82 2.34 2.30 -21.82
C LYS A 82 3.78 2.79 -21.66
N ALA A 83 4.16 3.24 -20.47
CA ALA A 83 5.53 3.61 -20.14
C ALA A 83 6.48 2.40 -20.23
N ASN A 84 7.79 2.66 -20.14
CA ASN A 84 8.83 1.63 -20.23
C ASN A 84 8.63 0.71 -21.45
N ASN A 85 8.52 1.31 -22.64
CA ASN A 85 8.31 0.60 -23.91
C ASN A 85 7.09 -0.34 -23.91
N GLY A 86 6.00 0.05 -23.23
CA GLY A 86 4.76 -0.75 -23.13
C GLY A 86 4.79 -1.87 -22.09
N VAL A 87 5.86 -1.97 -21.30
CA VAL A 87 5.96 -2.92 -20.17
C VAL A 87 5.25 -2.36 -18.93
N GLY A 88 5.25 -1.03 -18.79
CA GLY A 88 4.63 -0.30 -17.70
C GLY A 88 5.64 0.18 -16.65
N ALA A 89 5.31 1.32 -16.05
CA ALA A 89 6.09 1.94 -14.98
C ALA A 89 5.16 2.64 -14.00
N ALA A 90 5.63 2.83 -12.77
CA ALA A 90 4.94 3.64 -11.78
C ALA A 90 5.88 4.68 -11.18
N VAL A 91 5.29 5.80 -10.74
CA VAL A 91 5.99 6.85 -10.02
C VAL A 91 5.16 7.25 -8.82
N MET A 92 5.77 7.18 -7.64
CA MET A 92 5.24 7.88 -6.47
C MET A 92 5.92 9.24 -6.37
N THR A 93 5.16 10.27 -5.99
CA THR A 93 5.76 11.51 -5.48
C THR A 93 5.46 11.68 -4.01
N LEU A 94 6.40 12.28 -3.26
CA LEU A 94 6.21 12.77 -1.90
C LEU A 94 6.81 14.17 -1.81
N ASP A 95 5.98 15.17 -1.51
CA ASP A 95 6.37 16.59 -1.42
C ASP A 95 7.15 17.12 -2.64
N GLY A 96 6.82 16.58 -3.82
CA GLY A 96 7.46 16.94 -5.09
C GLY A 96 8.70 16.10 -5.45
N GLU A 97 9.18 15.23 -4.57
CA GLU A 97 10.24 14.28 -4.88
C GLU A 97 9.68 13.00 -5.51
N SER A 98 10.33 12.49 -6.56
CA SER A 98 9.86 11.34 -7.34
C SER A 98 10.62 10.06 -7.03
N TYR A 99 9.86 8.96 -6.93
CA TYR A 99 10.34 7.61 -6.63
C TYR A 99 9.81 6.63 -7.68
N PRO A 100 10.43 6.57 -8.87
CA PRO A 100 9.97 5.73 -9.97
C PRO A 100 10.40 4.27 -9.80
N PHE A 101 9.62 3.35 -10.37
CA PHE A 101 10.05 1.98 -10.64
C PHE A 101 9.44 1.45 -11.93
N ASP A 102 10.21 0.63 -12.63
CA ASP A 102 9.80 -0.02 -13.86
C ASP A 102 9.38 -1.47 -13.60
N LEU A 103 8.40 -1.95 -14.37
CA LEU A 103 8.13 -3.39 -14.42
C LEU A 103 9.12 -4.06 -15.38
N THR A 104 9.44 -5.31 -15.09
CA THR A 104 10.08 -6.20 -16.07
C THR A 104 9.03 -6.83 -17.00
N PRO A 105 9.42 -7.30 -18.21
CA PRO A 105 8.51 -8.02 -19.09
C PRO A 105 7.84 -9.22 -18.41
N ARG A 106 8.58 -9.96 -17.58
CA ARG A 106 8.05 -11.06 -16.78
C ARG A 106 6.95 -10.61 -15.84
N GLN A 107 7.19 -9.57 -15.03
CA GLN A 107 6.19 -9.07 -14.09
C GLN A 107 4.94 -8.56 -14.81
N ARG A 108 5.10 -7.95 -15.98
CA ARG A 108 3.98 -7.52 -16.82
C ARG A 108 3.18 -8.72 -17.35
N GLU A 109 3.85 -9.79 -17.76
CA GLU A 109 3.24 -11.03 -18.26
C GLU A 109 2.48 -11.77 -17.16
N GLU A 110 3.03 -11.85 -15.95
CA GLU A 110 2.35 -12.44 -14.78
C GLU A 110 1.05 -11.72 -14.46
N GLY A 111 1.01 -10.40 -14.70
CA GLY A 111 -0.19 -9.58 -14.54
C GLY A 111 -0.58 -9.36 -13.07
N ALA A 112 -1.64 -8.59 -12.87
CA ALA A 112 -2.26 -8.36 -11.56
C ALA A 112 -3.73 -7.97 -11.74
N VAL A 113 -4.58 -8.33 -10.78
CA VAL A 113 -6.02 -8.02 -10.81
C VAL A 113 -6.43 -7.31 -9.53
N PHE A 114 -6.88 -6.06 -9.65
CA PHE A 114 -7.37 -5.27 -8.51
C PHE A 114 -8.87 -5.05 -8.60
N ASP A 115 -9.58 -5.12 -7.47
CA ASP A 115 -11.03 -4.90 -7.37
C ASP A 115 -11.44 -3.98 -6.22
N ARG A 116 -10.47 -3.46 -5.47
CA ARG A 116 -10.63 -2.49 -4.38
C ARG A 116 -9.53 -1.44 -4.42
N PHE A 117 -9.84 -0.27 -3.85
CA PHE A 117 -8.90 0.78 -3.54
C PHE A 117 -9.11 1.19 -2.08
N GLY A 118 -8.02 1.43 -1.35
CA GLY A 118 -8.04 1.95 0.01
C GLY A 118 -7.05 1.24 0.92
N PHE A 119 -7.39 1.14 2.21
CA PHE A 119 -6.57 0.45 3.19
C PHE A 119 -6.70 -1.07 3.09
N ALA A 120 -5.57 -1.76 3.09
CA ALA A 120 -5.51 -3.20 3.30
C ALA A 120 -4.59 -3.51 4.48
N ASN A 121 -5.11 -4.15 5.52
CA ASN A 121 -4.30 -4.51 6.67
C ASN A 121 -3.16 -5.45 6.25
N VAL A 122 -1.95 -5.16 6.73
CA VAL A 122 -0.84 -6.10 6.65
C VAL A 122 -1.14 -7.23 7.62
N ARG A 123 -1.02 -8.47 7.15
CA ARG A 123 -1.50 -9.66 7.85
C ARG A 123 -0.38 -10.45 8.55
N GLY A 124 0.86 -10.03 8.38
CA GLY A 124 1.99 -10.45 9.21
C GLY A 124 1.87 -9.87 10.62
N GLY A 125 2.41 -10.58 11.62
CA GLY A 125 2.38 -10.11 13.01
C GLY A 125 3.25 -8.87 13.22
N GLY A 126 2.87 -8.05 14.20
CA GLY A 126 3.67 -6.92 14.69
C GLY A 126 2.85 -5.83 15.39
N ASN A 127 3.41 -4.63 15.59
CA ASN A 127 2.77 -3.49 16.21
C ASN A 127 1.80 -2.76 15.24
N SER A 128 0.96 -1.88 15.79
CA SER A 128 0.05 -1.04 14.99
C SER A 128 0.71 0.25 14.50
N VAL A 129 0.29 0.73 13.32
CA VAL A 129 0.52 2.12 12.90
C VAL A 129 -0.79 2.90 12.93
N GLU A 130 -0.68 4.21 13.13
CA GLU A 130 -1.77 5.16 12.98
C GLU A 130 -1.40 6.15 11.89
N VAL A 131 -2.22 6.21 10.82
CA VAL A 131 -1.97 7.04 9.64
C VAL A 131 -3.28 7.69 9.21
N TYR A 132 -3.20 8.96 8.84
CA TYR A 132 -4.33 9.77 8.40
C TYR A 132 -4.13 10.12 6.92
N PHE A 133 -5.20 9.99 6.13
CA PHE A 133 -5.25 10.42 4.74
C PHE A 133 -6.41 11.39 4.58
N ASP A 134 -6.19 12.42 3.77
CA ASP A 134 -7.16 13.47 3.48
C ASP A 134 -7.07 13.82 2.00
N ASP A 135 -8.12 14.41 1.44
CA ASP A 135 -8.21 14.83 0.03
C ASP A 135 -7.85 13.70 -0.97
N VAL A 136 -8.28 12.47 -0.69
CA VAL A 136 -7.94 11.30 -1.51
C VAL A 136 -8.77 11.25 -2.79
N GLU A 137 -8.08 11.30 -3.92
CA GLU A 137 -8.62 11.00 -5.25
C GLU A 137 -8.02 9.71 -5.79
N TYR A 138 -8.80 8.94 -6.55
CA TYR A 138 -8.34 7.71 -7.19
C TYR A 138 -9.01 7.52 -8.55
N THR A 139 -8.36 6.76 -9.43
CA THR A 139 -8.88 6.43 -10.76
C THR A 139 -9.04 4.93 -10.91
N ALA A 140 -10.13 4.50 -11.52
CA ALA A 140 -10.33 3.12 -11.88
C ALA A 140 -10.89 3.08 -13.30
N ARG A 141 -10.66 1.96 -14.01
CA ARG A 141 -11.32 1.75 -15.30
C ARG A 141 -12.84 1.79 -15.08
N GLU A 142 -13.55 2.59 -15.88
CA GLU A 142 -15.01 2.53 -15.91
C GLU A 142 -15.46 1.10 -16.23
N GLY A 143 -16.36 0.58 -15.42
CA GLY A 143 -16.89 -0.77 -15.55
C GLY A 143 -18.17 -0.92 -14.73
N ASN A 144 -18.68 -2.15 -14.62
CA ASN A 144 -19.79 -2.46 -13.72
C ASN A 144 -19.31 -2.35 -12.27
N LEU A 145 -19.18 -1.12 -11.77
CA LEU A 145 -18.84 -0.83 -10.39
C LEU A 145 -19.96 -1.38 -9.52
N LYS A 146 -19.68 -2.48 -8.84
CA LYS A 146 -20.58 -2.98 -7.80
C LYS A 146 -20.54 -1.96 -6.67
N LYS A 147 -21.65 -1.27 -6.44
CA LYS A 147 -21.79 -0.46 -5.23
C LYS A 147 -21.76 -1.40 -4.04
N PHE A 148 -20.90 -1.08 -3.07
CA PHE A 148 -20.89 -1.74 -1.77
C PHE A 148 -21.66 -0.86 -0.81
N GLU A 149 -22.50 -1.46 0.02
CA GLU A 149 -23.10 -0.73 1.14
C GLU A 149 -21.96 -0.37 2.09
N GLN A 150 -21.77 0.92 2.29
CA GLN A 150 -20.84 1.46 3.27
C GLN A 150 -21.64 1.86 4.50
N GLU A 151 -21.24 1.35 5.66
CA GLU A 151 -21.78 1.76 6.93
C GLU A 151 -20.73 2.59 7.66
N THR A 152 -21.11 3.78 8.11
CA THR A 152 -20.29 4.56 9.04
C THR A 152 -20.57 4.05 10.43
N ILE A 153 -19.57 3.43 11.06
CA ILE A 153 -19.63 3.02 12.46
C ILE A 153 -18.92 4.10 13.28
N PRO A 154 -19.62 4.89 14.10
CA PRO A 154 -18.97 5.81 15.02
C PRO A 154 -18.20 5.00 16.07
N ALA A 155 -16.87 4.95 15.94
CA ALA A 155 -16.01 4.35 16.94
C ALA A 155 -15.42 5.46 17.82
N PRO A 156 -15.57 5.40 19.16
CA PRO A 156 -14.88 6.33 20.04
C PRO A 156 -13.36 6.14 19.90
N TYR A 157 -12.60 7.23 19.88
CA TYR A 157 -11.14 7.15 19.84
C TYR A 157 -10.64 6.31 21.04
N PRO A 158 -9.87 5.23 20.81
CA PRO A 158 -9.45 4.33 21.87
C PRO A 158 -8.33 4.97 22.70
N LYS A 159 -8.71 5.85 23.64
CA LYS A 159 -7.79 6.59 24.52
C LYS A 159 -6.86 5.70 25.34
N GLU A 160 -7.28 4.47 25.63
CA GLU A 160 -6.54 3.55 26.51
C GLU A 160 -5.51 2.67 25.77
N SER A 161 -5.69 2.45 24.45
CA SER A 161 -4.86 1.53 23.66
C SER A 161 -4.20 2.15 22.43
N ALA A 162 -4.59 3.35 21.99
CA ALA A 162 -4.04 4.02 20.79
C ALA A 162 -3.17 5.25 21.12
N GLY A 163 -2.31 5.14 22.13
CA GLY A 163 -1.33 6.18 22.42
C GLY A 163 -0.11 5.59 23.08
N ARG A 164 1.09 6.07 22.70
CA ARG A 164 2.23 5.99 23.63
C ARG A 164 1.80 6.66 24.92
N LYS A 165 1.76 5.90 26.01
CA LYS A 165 1.73 6.45 27.37
C LYS A 165 3.03 7.23 27.52
N TYR A 166 2.96 8.55 27.39
CA TYR A 166 4.05 9.44 27.81
C TYR A 166 3.98 9.60 29.32
#